data_AF-A0A7R9PRQ1-F1
#
_entry.id   AF-A0A7R9PRQ1-F1
#
_cell.length_a   1.000
_cell.length_b   1.000
_cell.length_c   1.000
_cell.angle_alpha   90.00
_cell.angle_beta   90.00
_cell.angle_gamma   90.00
#
_symmetry.space_group_name_H-M   'P 1'
#
loop_
_entity.id
_entity.type
_entity.pdbx_description
1 polymer ?
#
loop_
_entity_poly.entity_id
_entity_poly.type
_entity_poly.pdbx_seq_one_letter_code
_entity_poly.pdbx_strand_id
1 'polypeptide(L)'
;MYTVHFQADLLHTEAGLSEQQREEQGMYRNLSSKHLLLLTDCLLQSHRFAKAFNSNHEQRNLLWKAGFKGSVKPNLLKQETQSLACVLRILFKMCSDEARRDAWPLIQQRLIFVCREALEYFLCLQSEAHRDAWTCLLLLMLTRIFKMSDERFAAHTSSYYPLLCEIMCFDLKAELRSVMRRFFLRIGPVFNISRSGGVP
;
A
#
# COMPACT_ATOMS: atom_id res chain seq x y z
N MET A 1 37.85 -0.40 8.72
CA MET A 1 37.99 -1.28 7.54
C MET A 1 37.28 -2.64 7.68
N TYR A 2 36.62 -2.95 8.81
CA TYR A 2 35.92 -4.23 8.99
C TYR A 2 34.38 -4.17 8.82
N THR A 3 33.79 -2.97 8.82
CA THR A 3 32.32 -2.81 8.70
C THR A 3 31.81 -2.93 7.27
N VAL A 4 32.68 -2.76 6.27
CA VAL A 4 32.30 -2.78 4.85
C VAL A 4 32.17 -4.21 4.31
N HIS A 5 32.92 -5.17 4.88
CA HIS A 5 32.86 -6.57 4.45
C HIS A 5 31.58 -7.29 4.86
N PHE A 6 31.06 -7.02 6.07
CA PHE A 6 29.83 -7.68 6.55
C PHE A 6 28.57 -7.26 5.78
N GLN A 7 28.57 -6.04 5.24
CA GLN A 7 27.45 -5.51 4.45
C GLN A 7 27.48 -6.01 3.00
N ALA A 8 28.67 -6.31 2.46
CA ALA A 8 28.85 -6.90 1.14
C ALA A 8 28.39 -8.38 1.11
N ASP A 9 28.65 -9.15 2.17
CA ASP A 9 28.26 -10.56 2.25
C ASP A 9 26.72 -10.75 2.35
N LEU A 10 26.01 -9.83 3.02
CA LEU A 10 24.53 -9.83 3.01
C LEU A 10 23.95 -9.48 1.63
N LEU A 11 24.54 -8.51 0.94
CA LEU A 11 24.08 -8.08 -0.40
C LEU A 11 24.35 -9.13 -1.48
N HIS A 12 25.43 -9.91 -1.36
CA HIS A 12 25.75 -10.99 -2.29
C HIS A 12 24.87 -12.23 -2.12
N THR A 13 24.33 -12.47 -0.92
CA THR A 13 23.48 -13.65 -0.65
C THR A 13 22.06 -13.50 -1.22
N GLU A 14 21.55 -12.26 -1.34
CA GLU A 14 20.18 -12.01 -1.80
C GLU A 14 20.01 -12.04 -3.33
N ALA A 15 21.08 -11.88 -4.10
CA ALA A 15 21.03 -11.66 -5.55
C ALA A 15 20.70 -12.91 -6.39
N GLY A 16 20.72 -14.11 -5.79
CA GLY A 16 20.52 -15.39 -6.51
C GLY A 16 19.21 -16.13 -6.21
N LEU A 17 18.32 -15.56 -5.40
CA LEU A 17 17.10 -16.25 -4.96
C LEU A 17 15.93 -15.95 -5.91
N SER A 18 15.20 -16.99 -6.32
CA SER A 18 13.94 -16.81 -7.04
C SER A 18 12.94 -16.02 -6.18
N GLU A 19 11.96 -15.34 -6.80
CA GLU A 19 10.89 -14.63 -6.08
C GLU A 19 10.22 -15.53 -5.03
N GLN A 20 10.02 -16.82 -5.38
CA GLN A 20 9.53 -17.86 -4.48
C GLN A 20 10.46 -18.08 -3.27
N GLN A 21 11.78 -18.20 -3.47
CA GLN A 21 12.75 -18.42 -2.38
C GLN A 21 12.87 -17.22 -1.44
N ARG A 22 12.74 -15.99 -1.95
CA ARG A 22 12.65 -14.78 -1.11
C ARG A 22 11.34 -14.74 -0.33
N GLU A 23 10.24 -15.23 -0.90
CA GLU A 23 8.96 -15.33 -0.21
C GLU A 23 8.92 -16.36 0.92
N GLU A 24 9.84 -17.35 0.91
CA GLU A 24 10.01 -18.33 1.98
C GLU A 24 10.84 -17.80 3.17
N GLN A 25 11.58 -16.71 2.98
CA GLN A 25 12.37 -16.11 4.05
C GLN A 25 11.47 -15.27 4.98
N GLY A 26 11.51 -15.62 6.27
CA GLY A 26 10.91 -14.83 7.35
C GLY A 26 9.77 -15.53 8.10
N MET A 27 9.21 -14.82 9.07
CA MET A 27 8.29 -15.40 10.06
C MET A 27 6.87 -15.66 9.56
N TYR A 28 6.52 -15.20 8.36
CA TYR A 28 5.13 -15.26 7.85
C TYR A 28 4.52 -16.66 7.89
N ARG A 29 5.28 -17.70 7.46
CA ARG A 29 4.83 -19.09 7.45
C ARG A 29 4.60 -19.67 8.85
N ASN A 30 5.27 -19.11 9.86
CA ASN A 30 5.16 -19.53 11.26
C ASN A 30 4.02 -18.83 12.02
N LEU A 31 3.33 -17.87 11.39
CA LEU A 31 2.26 -17.09 12.02
C LEU A 31 0.88 -17.59 11.56
N SER A 32 -0.02 -17.83 12.51
CA SER A 32 -1.42 -18.11 12.22
C SER A 32 -2.12 -16.90 11.60
N SER A 33 -3.28 -17.09 10.98
CA SER A 33 -4.07 -15.97 10.43
C SER A 33 -4.44 -14.97 11.51
N LYS A 34 -4.70 -15.44 12.74
CA LYS A 34 -4.94 -14.58 13.92
C LYS A 34 -3.72 -13.71 14.26
N HIS A 35 -2.51 -14.27 14.26
CA HIS A 35 -1.29 -13.52 14.55
C HIS A 35 -0.99 -12.47 13.48
N LEU A 36 -1.18 -12.80 12.21
CA LEU A 36 -0.98 -11.84 11.12
C LEU A 36 -2.00 -10.70 11.17
N LEU A 37 -3.27 -11.00 11.48
CA LEU A 37 -4.30 -9.98 11.65
C LEU A 37 -3.99 -9.06 12.84
N LEU A 38 -3.56 -9.61 13.98
CA LEU A 38 -3.11 -8.82 15.12
C LEU A 38 -1.92 -7.92 14.75
N LEU A 39 -0.95 -8.45 14.00
CA LEU A 39 0.17 -7.66 13.51
C LEU A 39 -0.30 -6.51 12.61
N THR A 40 -1.26 -6.75 11.71
CA THR A 40 -1.84 -5.67 10.90
C THR A 40 -2.55 -4.62 11.73
N ASP A 41 -3.22 -5.01 12.82
CA ASP A 41 -3.89 -4.07 13.72
C ASP A 41 -2.88 -3.17 14.44
N CYS A 42 -1.76 -3.73 14.92
CA CYS A 42 -0.68 -2.95 15.53
C CYS A 42 -0.03 -1.99 14.53
N LEU A 43 0.23 -2.44 13.30
CA LEU A 43 0.80 -1.59 12.24
C LEU A 43 -0.17 -0.47 11.83
N LEU A 44 -1.47 -0.74 11.77
CA LEU A 44 -2.49 0.29 11.51
C LEU A 44 -2.55 1.33 12.64
N GLN A 45 -2.35 0.93 13.90
CA GLN A 45 -2.23 1.89 15.00
C GLN A 45 -1.00 2.79 14.83
N SER A 46 0.16 2.23 14.47
CA SER A 46 1.37 3.01 14.15
C SER A 46 1.13 3.97 12.97
N HIS A 47 0.45 3.51 11.92
CA HIS A 47 0.07 4.34 10.78
C HIS A 47 -0.81 5.51 11.20
N ARG A 48 -1.89 5.25 11.95
CA ARG A 48 -2.85 6.26 12.41
C ARG A 48 -2.19 7.30 13.31
N PHE A 49 -1.30 6.89 14.21
CA PHE A 49 -0.52 7.82 15.02
C PHE A 49 0.33 8.76 14.15
N ALA A 50 1.08 8.20 13.20
CA ALA A 50 1.93 8.99 12.31
C ALA A 50 1.11 9.94 11.40
N LYS A 51 -0.03 9.47 10.88
CA LYS A 51 -1.01 10.27 10.12
C LYS A 51 -1.54 11.44 10.94
N ALA A 52 -1.98 11.18 12.18
CA ALA A 52 -2.49 12.22 13.09
C ALA A 52 -1.41 13.26 13.41
N PHE A 53 -0.19 12.82 13.71
CA PHE A 53 0.94 13.72 13.94
C PHE A 53 1.26 14.58 12.71
N ASN A 54 1.27 13.99 11.50
CA ASN A 54 1.58 14.72 10.27
C ASN A 54 0.54 15.77 9.92
N SER A 55 -0.73 15.49 10.21
CA SER A 55 -1.88 16.38 10.00
C SER A 55 -1.99 17.49 11.05
N ASN A 56 -1.40 17.30 12.24
CA ASN A 56 -1.40 18.31 13.30
C ASN A 56 -0.31 19.38 13.07
N HIS A 57 -0.64 20.38 12.26
CA HIS A 57 0.29 21.46 11.93
C HIS A 57 0.71 22.31 13.14
N GLU A 58 -0.19 22.51 14.10
CA GLU A 58 0.06 23.28 15.32
C GLU A 58 1.10 22.59 16.20
N GLN A 59 0.87 21.32 16.54
CA GLN A 59 1.80 20.52 17.34
C GLN A 59 3.18 20.45 16.67
N ARG A 60 3.22 20.24 15.35
CA ARG A 60 4.49 20.23 14.60
C ARG A 60 5.20 21.58 14.60
N ASN A 61 4.46 22.69 14.57
CA ASN A 61 5.02 24.03 14.67
C ASN A 61 5.59 24.30 16.07
N LEU A 62 4.88 23.87 17.13
CA LEU A 62 5.36 23.98 18.51
C LEU A 62 6.67 23.22 18.71
N LEU A 63 6.73 21.96 18.29
CA LEU A 63 7.96 21.14 18.37
C LEU A 63 9.12 21.75 17.57
N TRP A 64 8.83 22.30 16.39
CA TRP A 64 9.84 22.95 15.57
C TRP A 64 10.39 24.22 16.23
N LYS A 65 9.52 25.09 16.75
CA LYS A 65 9.92 26.30 17.50
C LYS A 65 10.69 25.98 18.78
N ALA A 66 10.39 24.84 19.41
CA ALA A 66 11.13 24.33 20.57
C ALA A 66 12.48 23.70 20.21
N GLY A 67 12.87 23.65 18.93
CA GLY A 67 14.15 23.10 18.48
C GLY A 67 14.25 21.57 18.55
N PHE A 68 13.12 20.85 18.71
CA PHE A 68 13.09 19.39 18.94
C PHE A 68 13.88 18.58 17.90
N LYS A 69 13.91 19.05 16.65
CA LYS A 69 14.68 18.43 15.55
C LYS A 69 15.54 19.46 14.82
N GLY A 70 16.14 20.38 15.58
CA GLY A 70 16.90 21.50 15.04
C GLY A 70 16.06 22.37 14.10
N SER A 71 16.60 22.69 12.92
CA SER A 71 15.94 23.55 11.93
C SER A 71 14.87 22.85 11.08
N VAL A 72 14.73 21.52 11.18
CA VAL A 72 13.80 20.74 10.34
C VAL A 72 12.48 20.53 11.05
N LYS A 73 11.37 20.94 10.43
CA LYS A 73 10.03 20.68 10.95
C LYS A 73 9.79 19.17 11.07
N PRO A 74 9.52 18.62 12.26
CA PRO A 74 9.39 17.18 12.45
C PRO A 74 8.20 16.63 11.65
N ASN A 75 8.34 15.40 11.15
CA ASN A 75 7.29 14.64 10.47
C ASN A 75 7.56 13.15 10.68
N LEU A 76 6.51 12.34 10.52
CA LEU A 76 6.54 10.89 10.60
C LEU A 76 6.16 10.26 9.25
N LEU A 77 6.43 10.92 8.12
CA LEU A 77 6.03 10.46 6.78
C LEU A 77 6.53 9.05 6.47
N LYS A 78 7.78 8.74 6.84
CA LYS A 78 8.36 7.40 6.67
C LYS A 78 7.61 6.36 7.51
N GLN A 79 7.26 6.67 8.76
CA GLN A 79 6.50 5.76 9.60
C GLN A 79 5.07 5.57 9.10
N GLU A 80 4.40 6.67 8.72
CA GLU A 80 3.06 6.65 8.13
C GLU A 80 3.00 5.76 6.90
N THR A 81 3.92 5.96 5.94
CA THR A 81 3.94 5.22 4.68
C THR A 81 4.42 3.78 4.84
N GLN A 82 5.51 3.53 5.58
CA GLN A 82 6.06 2.18 5.70
C GLN A 82 5.17 1.23 6.50
N SER A 83 4.52 1.72 7.57
CA SER A 83 3.58 0.90 8.36
C SER A 83 2.38 0.47 7.51
N LEU A 84 1.78 1.39 6.75
CA LEU A 84 0.67 1.07 5.84
C LEU A 84 1.12 0.15 4.70
N ALA A 85 2.30 0.38 4.12
CA ALA A 85 2.85 -0.50 3.09
C ALA A 85 3.07 -1.92 3.62
N CYS A 86 3.46 -2.07 4.89
CA CYS A 86 3.60 -3.37 5.55
C CYS A 86 2.24 -4.06 5.72
N VAL A 87 1.23 -3.33 6.21
CA VAL A 87 -0.16 -3.82 6.31
C VAL A 87 -0.65 -4.35 4.96
N LEU A 88 -0.53 -3.54 3.91
CA LEU A 88 -0.94 -3.92 2.55
C LEU A 88 -0.23 -5.19 2.08
N ARG A 89 1.10 -5.28 2.26
CA ARG A 89 1.86 -6.47 1.86
C ARG A 89 1.40 -7.73 2.61
N ILE A 90 1.15 -7.64 3.91
CA ILE A 90 0.64 -8.78 4.70
C ILE A 90 -0.73 -9.20 4.19
N LEU A 91 -1.68 -8.27 4.08
CA LEU A 91 -3.04 -8.57 3.63
C LEU A 91 -3.08 -9.12 2.20
N PHE A 92 -2.32 -8.52 1.26
CA PHE A 92 -2.22 -9.05 -0.10
C PHE A 92 -1.58 -10.43 -0.15
N LYS A 93 -0.58 -10.71 0.70
CA LYS A 93 0.02 -12.06 0.78
C LYS A 93 -1.00 -13.07 1.32
N MET A 94 -1.74 -12.71 2.37
CA MET A 94 -2.78 -13.57 2.95
C MET A 94 -3.93 -13.85 1.98
N CYS A 95 -4.33 -12.88 1.15
CA CYS A 95 -5.36 -13.06 0.12
C CYS A 95 -4.98 -14.05 -1.00
N SER A 96 -3.70 -14.33 -1.18
CA SER A 96 -3.16 -15.25 -2.19
C SER A 96 -2.63 -16.56 -1.58
N ASP A 97 -2.78 -16.73 -0.27
CA ASP A 97 -2.27 -17.89 0.48
C ASP A 97 -3.40 -18.91 0.66
N GLU A 98 -3.35 -20.00 -0.12
CA GLU A 98 -4.34 -21.08 -0.09
C GLU A 98 -4.44 -21.74 1.29
N ALA A 99 -3.37 -21.75 2.09
CA ALA A 99 -3.39 -22.30 3.44
C ALA A 99 -4.25 -21.47 4.42
N ARG A 100 -4.75 -20.31 3.98
CA ARG A 100 -5.56 -19.36 4.78
C ARG A 100 -6.92 -19.08 4.15
N ARG A 101 -7.40 -19.99 3.30
CA ARG A 101 -8.66 -19.84 2.57
C ARG A 101 -9.87 -19.65 3.49
N ASP A 102 -9.85 -20.26 4.66
CA ASP A 102 -10.84 -20.09 5.73
C ASP A 102 -10.99 -18.62 6.19
N ALA A 103 -9.89 -17.86 6.19
CA ALA A 103 -9.85 -16.47 6.64
C ALA A 103 -10.05 -15.46 5.50
N TRP A 104 -10.08 -15.87 4.23
CA TRP A 104 -10.12 -14.97 3.07
C TRP A 104 -11.28 -13.95 3.10
N PRO A 105 -12.52 -14.29 3.49
CA PRO A 105 -13.60 -13.31 3.56
C PRO A 105 -13.26 -12.12 4.49
N LEU A 106 -12.71 -12.43 5.67
CA LEU A 106 -12.30 -11.41 6.65
C LEU A 106 -11.10 -10.59 6.15
N ILE A 107 -10.10 -11.26 5.55
CA ILE A 107 -8.92 -10.58 5.00
C ILE A 107 -9.34 -9.62 3.88
N GLN A 108 -10.21 -10.07 2.97
CA GLN A 108 -10.71 -9.26 1.86
C GLN A 108 -11.50 -8.05 2.36
N GLN A 109 -12.40 -8.23 3.34
CA GLN A 109 -13.13 -7.13 3.95
C GLN A 109 -12.18 -6.08 4.55
N ARG A 110 -11.18 -6.52 5.33
CA ARG A 110 -10.18 -5.63 5.92
C ARG A 110 -9.34 -4.92 4.86
N LEU A 111 -8.92 -5.62 3.82
CA LEU A 111 -8.13 -5.04 2.73
C LEU A 111 -8.92 -4.00 1.95
N ILE A 112 -10.19 -4.25 1.63
CA ILE A 112 -11.08 -3.27 0.99
C ILE A 112 -11.18 -2.01 1.86
N PHE A 113 -11.41 -2.18 3.16
CA PHE A 113 -11.51 -1.06 4.10
C PHE A 113 -10.22 -0.22 4.14
N VAL A 114 -9.06 -0.87 4.30
CA VAL A 114 -7.75 -0.18 4.35
C VAL A 114 -7.45 0.54 3.03
N CYS A 115 -7.74 -0.08 1.89
CA CYS A 115 -7.56 0.54 0.58
C CYS A 115 -8.47 1.77 0.40
N ARG A 116 -9.74 1.68 0.82
CA ARG A 116 -10.67 2.81 0.78
C ARG A 116 -10.16 3.97 1.65
N GLU A 117 -9.82 3.72 2.93
CA GLU A 117 -9.29 4.77 3.82
C GLU A 117 -8.02 5.43 3.26
N ALA A 118 -7.15 4.64 2.60
CA ALA A 118 -5.93 5.15 1.98
C ALA A 118 -6.23 6.08 0.79
N LEU A 119 -7.19 5.71 -0.06
CA LEU A 119 -7.64 6.54 -1.18
C LEU A 119 -8.31 7.84 -0.71
N GLU A 120 -9.23 7.74 0.26
CA GLU A 120 -9.90 8.91 0.85
C GLU A 120 -8.89 9.88 1.45
N TYR A 121 -7.91 9.37 2.20
CA TYR A 121 -6.90 10.22 2.78
C TYR A 121 -5.98 10.86 1.74
N PHE A 122 -5.60 10.13 0.69
CA PHE A 122 -4.80 10.69 -0.40
C PHE A 122 -5.48 11.89 -1.06
N LEU A 123 -6.80 11.82 -1.27
CA LEU A 123 -7.60 12.93 -1.82
C LEU A 123 -7.60 14.17 -0.92
N CYS A 124 -7.50 13.98 0.41
CA CYS A 124 -7.45 15.09 1.37
C CYS A 124 -6.05 15.68 1.56
N LEU A 125 -4.99 15.05 1.03
CA LEU A 125 -3.63 15.56 1.19
C LEU A 125 -3.46 16.87 0.41
N GLN A 126 -3.13 17.95 1.12
CA GLN A 126 -2.92 19.27 0.51
C GLN A 126 -1.49 19.46 -0.02
N SER A 127 -0.50 18.88 0.66
CA SER A 127 0.92 19.01 0.31
C SER A 127 1.30 18.05 -0.82
N GLU A 128 1.87 18.61 -1.89
CA GLU A 128 2.42 17.83 -3.01
C GLU A 128 3.53 16.88 -2.55
N ALA A 129 4.45 17.33 -1.69
CA ALA A 129 5.49 16.47 -1.11
C ALA A 129 4.91 15.29 -0.31
N HIS A 130 3.76 15.47 0.34
CA HIS A 130 3.07 14.39 1.07
C HIS A 130 2.40 13.42 0.10
N ARG A 131 1.73 13.92 -0.96
CA ARG A 131 1.19 13.09 -2.05
C ARG A 131 2.30 12.28 -2.72
N ASP A 132 3.45 12.89 -2.96
CA ASP A 132 4.64 12.25 -3.53
C ASP A 132 5.14 11.07 -2.70
N ALA A 133 5.18 11.22 -1.38
CA ALA A 133 5.52 10.12 -0.47
C ALA A 133 4.49 8.98 -0.53
N TRP A 134 3.22 9.30 -0.80
CA TRP A 134 2.12 8.35 -0.92
C TRP A 134 2.00 7.68 -2.29
N THR A 135 2.62 8.22 -3.34
CA THR A 135 2.57 7.61 -4.69
C THR A 135 3.00 6.14 -4.67
N CYS A 136 4.03 5.79 -3.88
CA CYS A 136 4.47 4.40 -3.75
C CYS A 136 3.43 3.45 -3.14
N LEU A 137 2.57 3.95 -2.24
CA LEU A 137 1.47 3.19 -1.64
C LEU A 137 0.36 2.91 -2.65
N LEU A 138 -0.02 3.93 -3.42
CA LEU A 138 -1.02 3.79 -4.48
C LEU A 138 -0.54 2.80 -5.55
N LEU A 139 0.73 2.91 -5.97
CA LEU A 139 1.33 1.97 -6.92
C LEU A 139 1.30 0.53 -6.39
N LEU A 140 1.71 0.31 -5.13
CA LEU A 140 1.66 -1.00 -4.49
C LEU A 140 0.23 -1.55 -4.49
N MET A 141 -0.72 -0.75 -4.02
CA MET A 141 -2.12 -1.14 -3.89
C MET A 141 -2.74 -1.48 -5.25
N LEU A 142 -2.70 -0.54 -6.20
CA LEU A 142 -3.33 -0.70 -7.51
C LEU A 142 -2.70 -1.84 -8.32
N THR A 143 -1.37 -2.00 -8.26
CA THR A 143 -0.68 -3.08 -8.97
C THR A 143 -1.06 -4.45 -8.43
N ARG A 144 -1.23 -4.59 -7.10
CA ARG A 144 -1.63 -5.87 -6.49
C ARG A 144 -3.09 -6.19 -6.75
N ILE A 145 -4.00 -5.22 -6.65
CA ILE A 145 -5.42 -5.40 -6.99
C ILE A 145 -5.57 -5.76 -8.48
N PHE A 146 -4.84 -5.07 -9.36
CA PHE A 146 -4.85 -5.33 -10.80
C PHE A 146 -4.43 -6.76 -11.17
N LYS A 147 -3.75 -7.50 -10.30
CA LYS A 147 -3.35 -8.90 -10.53
C LYS A 147 -4.31 -9.93 -9.93
N MET A 148 -5.34 -9.50 -9.19
CA MET A 148 -6.33 -10.41 -8.61
C MET A 148 -7.24 -11.03 -9.67
N SER A 149 -7.97 -12.10 -9.33
CA SER A 149 -9.06 -12.64 -10.16
C SER A 149 -10.13 -11.58 -10.43
N ASP A 150 -10.91 -11.77 -11.51
CA ASP A 150 -11.94 -10.81 -11.91
C ASP A 150 -12.98 -10.56 -10.81
N GLU A 151 -13.40 -11.61 -10.10
CA GLU A 151 -14.33 -11.50 -8.97
C GLU A 151 -13.78 -10.59 -7.85
N ARG A 152 -12.54 -10.81 -7.43
CA ARG A 152 -11.91 -10.00 -6.38
C ARG A 152 -11.61 -8.58 -6.85
N PHE A 153 -11.12 -8.44 -8.09
CA PHE A 153 -10.90 -7.14 -8.72
C PHE A 153 -12.20 -6.34 -8.79
N ALA A 154 -13.32 -6.97 -9.15
CA ALA A 154 -14.62 -6.34 -9.18
C ALA A 154 -15.05 -5.86 -7.78
N ALA A 155 -14.97 -6.72 -6.76
CA ALA A 155 -15.31 -6.35 -5.38
C ALA A 155 -14.50 -5.14 -4.87
N HIS A 156 -13.19 -5.12 -5.16
CA HIS A 156 -12.31 -4.00 -4.86
C HIS A 156 -12.72 -2.73 -5.63
N THR A 157 -12.85 -2.84 -6.94
CA THR A 157 -13.19 -1.71 -7.82
C THR A 157 -14.54 -1.09 -7.44
N SER A 158 -15.58 -1.90 -7.27
CA SER A 158 -16.91 -1.42 -6.87
C SER A 158 -16.91 -0.68 -5.53
N SER A 159 -15.97 -1.00 -4.64
CA SER A 159 -15.90 -0.39 -3.32
C SER A 159 -15.33 1.03 -3.33
N TYR A 160 -14.58 1.45 -4.35
CA TYR A 160 -13.93 2.77 -4.35
C TYR A 160 -13.68 3.34 -5.74
N TYR A 161 -14.43 2.89 -6.74
CA TYR A 161 -14.38 3.43 -8.10
C TYR A 161 -14.54 4.97 -8.15
N PRO A 162 -15.49 5.60 -7.43
CA PRO A 162 -15.58 7.07 -7.41
C PRO A 162 -14.29 7.74 -6.95
N LEU A 163 -13.64 7.20 -5.92
CA LEU A 163 -12.36 7.75 -5.41
C LEU A 163 -11.25 7.67 -6.46
N LEU A 164 -11.20 6.58 -7.24
CA LEU A 164 -10.25 6.43 -8.32
C LEU A 164 -10.49 7.49 -9.42
N CYS A 165 -11.74 7.81 -9.71
CA CYS A 165 -12.08 8.89 -10.64
C CYS A 165 -11.61 10.25 -10.11
N GLU A 166 -11.86 10.57 -8.85
CA GLU A 166 -11.40 11.83 -8.23
C GLU A 166 -9.86 11.96 -8.26
N ILE A 167 -9.13 10.85 -8.05
CA ILE A 167 -7.66 10.86 -8.11
C ILE A 167 -7.15 11.29 -9.50
N MET A 168 -7.89 11.00 -10.58
CA MET A 168 -7.49 11.40 -11.94
C MET A 168 -7.50 12.92 -12.17
N CYS A 169 -8.15 13.69 -11.28
CA CYS A 169 -8.17 15.15 -11.34
C CYS A 169 -6.87 15.79 -10.82
N PHE A 170 -5.99 15.03 -10.16
CA PHE A 170 -4.69 15.50 -9.71
C PHE A 170 -3.64 15.41 -10.83
N ASP A 171 -2.58 16.21 -10.73
CA ASP A 171 -1.38 15.99 -11.54
C ASP A 171 -0.60 14.79 -11.00
N LEU A 172 -0.82 13.63 -11.63
CA LEU A 172 -0.22 12.37 -11.22
C LEU A 172 1.16 12.16 -11.86
N LYS A 173 2.07 11.51 -11.14
CA LYS A 173 3.30 10.99 -11.73
C LYS A 173 3.00 10.00 -12.86
N ALA A 174 3.88 9.95 -13.86
CA ALA A 174 3.68 9.16 -15.08
C ALA A 174 3.41 7.67 -14.78
N GLU A 175 4.13 7.10 -13.82
CA GLU A 175 3.98 5.71 -13.39
C GLU A 175 2.60 5.44 -12.77
N LEU A 176 2.09 6.35 -11.95
CA LEU A 176 0.78 6.21 -11.32
C LEU A 176 -0.33 6.36 -12.35
N ARG A 177 -0.22 7.36 -13.24
CA ARG A 177 -1.14 7.57 -14.36
C ARG A 177 -1.21 6.32 -15.26
N SER A 178 -0.07 5.69 -15.54
CA SER A 178 0.01 4.46 -16.34
C SER A 178 -0.69 3.27 -15.67
N VAL A 179 -0.50 3.08 -14.36
CA VAL A 179 -1.20 2.04 -13.59
C VAL A 179 -2.71 2.30 -13.55
N MET A 180 -3.14 3.54 -13.28
CA MET A 180 -4.55 3.93 -13.27
C MET A 180 -5.21 3.68 -14.62
N ARG A 181 -4.56 4.06 -15.73
CA ARG A 181 -5.07 3.78 -17.08
C ARG A 181 -5.32 2.29 -17.31
N ARG A 182 -4.35 1.44 -16.98
CA ARG A 182 -4.51 -0.03 -17.10
C ARG A 182 -5.62 -0.54 -16.20
N PHE A 183 -5.72 -0.01 -14.98
CA PHE A 183 -6.77 -0.34 -14.03
C PHE A 183 -8.15 -0.05 -14.63
N PHE A 184 -8.40 1.16 -15.14
CA PHE A 184 -9.68 1.52 -15.78
C PHE A 184 -9.98 0.69 -17.03
N LEU A 185 -8.97 0.40 -17.86
CA LEU A 185 -9.16 -0.46 -19.04
C LEU A 185 -9.61 -1.87 -18.66
N ARG A 186 -9.17 -2.41 -17.52
CA ARG A 186 -9.61 -3.73 -17.02
C ARG A 186 -11.04 -3.73 -16.51
N ILE A 187 -11.58 -2.58 -16.08
CA ILE A 187 -12.99 -2.48 -15.64
C ILE A 187 -13.94 -2.82 -16.80
N GLY A 188 -13.62 -2.39 -18.02
CA GLY A 188 -14.43 -2.63 -19.22
C GLY A 188 -14.86 -4.10 -19.40
N PRO A 189 -13.92 -5.05 -19.58
CA PRO A 189 -14.23 -6.46 -19.73
C PRO A 189 -14.76 -7.09 -18.43
N VAL A 190 -14.22 -6.76 -17.25
CA VAL A 190 -14.64 -7.40 -15.98
C VAL A 190 -16.10 -7.08 -15.64
N PHE A 191 -16.57 -5.88 -15.94
CA PHE A 191 -17.95 -5.45 -15.70
C PHE A 191 -18.84 -5.52 -16.95
N ASN A 192 -18.34 -6.09 -18.05
CA ASN A 192 -19.05 -6.19 -19.33
C ASN A 192 -19.57 -4.85 -19.88
N ILE A 193 -18.82 -3.75 -19.65
CA ILE A 193 -19.20 -2.39 -20.10
C ILE A 193 -18.94 -2.24 -21.60
N SER A 194 -17.78 -2.71 -22.06
CA SER A 194 -17.40 -2.71 -23.47
C SER A 194 -17.38 -4.16 -23.96
N ARG A 195 -18.21 -4.49 -24.96
CA ARG A 195 -18.05 -5.74 -25.71
C ARG A 195 -16.66 -5.69 -26.33
N SER A 196 -15.84 -6.71 -26.10
CA SER A 196 -14.60 -6.90 -26.85
C SER A 196 -14.97 -6.83 -28.33
N GLY A 197 -14.55 -5.77 -29.00
CA GLY A 197 -14.77 -5.61 -30.42
C GLY A 197 -14.14 -6.81 -31.11
N GLY A 198 -14.97 -7.67 -31.68
CA GLY A 198 -14.59 -8.41 -32.86
C GLY A 198 -14.16 -7.35 -33.88
N VAL A 199 -12.87 -7.37 -34.20
CA VAL A 199 -12.35 -6.60 -35.33
C VAL A 199 -13.09 -7.12 -36.58
N PRO A 200 -13.75 -6.26 -37.39
CA PRO A 200 -14.14 -6.62 -38.74
C PRO A 200 -12.90 -6.82 -39.63
#